data_AF-A0A9D3LUX5-F1
#
_entry.id   AF-A0A9D3LUX5-F1
#
_cell.length_a   1.000
_cell.length_b   1.000
_cell.length_c   1.000
_cell.angle_alpha   90.00
_cell.angle_beta   90.00
_cell.angle_gamma   90.00
#
_symmetry.space_group_name_H-M   'P 1'
#
loop_
_entity.id
_entity.type
_entity.pdbx_description
1 polymer ?
#
loop_
_entity_poly.entity_id
_entity_poly.type
_entity_poly.pdbx_seq_one_letter_code
_entity_poly.pdbx_strand_id
1 'polypeptide(L)'
;MHAEALANSVLVSLLLILLSAAEESLSQSLRTGSGACQLSGELSQRRCRTPDGLVCSGTGECDCGVCLCPVTEPGKYYGPRDGLVLQELIW
;
A
#
# COMPACT_ATOMS: atom_id res chain seq x y z
N MET A 1 -35.41 -2.34 -35.53
CA MET A 1 -33.96 -2.38 -35.83
C MET A 1 -33.14 -1.47 -34.90
N HIS A 2 -33.60 -0.26 -34.54
CA HIS A 2 -32.84 0.65 -33.66
C HIS A 2 -32.97 0.38 -32.15
N ALA A 3 -34.10 -0.18 -31.68
CA ALA A 3 -34.30 -0.49 -30.26
C ALA A 3 -33.38 -1.61 -29.74
N GLU A 4 -33.11 -2.61 -30.58
CA GLU A 4 -32.23 -3.74 -30.23
C GLU A 4 -30.75 -3.34 -30.20
N ALA A 5 -30.35 -2.40 -31.07
CA ALA A 5 -29.01 -1.84 -31.06
C ALA A 5 -28.72 -1.05 -29.77
N LEU A 6 -29.72 -0.32 -29.26
CA LEU A 6 -29.61 0.41 -27.99
C LEU A 6 -29.57 -0.54 -26.79
N ALA A 7 -30.40 -1.59 -26.78
CA ALA A 7 -30.38 -2.62 -25.74
C ALA A 7 -29.02 -3.33 -25.67
N ASN A 8 -28.46 -3.68 -26.82
CA ASN A 8 -27.13 -4.31 -26.90
C ASN A 8 -26.02 -3.37 -26.43
N SER A 9 -26.09 -2.08 -26.76
CA SER A 9 -25.15 -1.08 -26.27
C SER A 9 -25.16 -0.97 -24.74
N VAL A 10 -26.36 -0.89 -24.14
CA VAL A 10 -26.53 -0.83 -22.68
C VAL A 10 -26.02 -2.09 -21.99
N LEU A 11 -26.28 -3.28 -22.57
CA LEU A 11 -25.78 -4.55 -22.03
C LEU A 11 -24.25 -4.64 -22.09
N VAL A 12 -23.62 -4.19 -23.17
CA VAL A 12 -22.16 -4.15 -23.30
C VAL A 12 -21.56 -3.16 -22.29
N SER A 13 -22.14 -1.96 -22.15
CA SER A 13 -21.69 -1.00 -21.14
C SER A 13 -21.81 -1.56 -19.72
N LEU A 14 -22.90 -2.25 -19.40
CA LEU A 14 -23.09 -2.87 -18.09
C LEU A 14 -22.06 -3.98 -17.84
N LEU A 15 -21.79 -4.83 -18.84
CA LEU A 15 -20.79 -5.89 -18.74
C LEU A 15 -19.39 -5.33 -18.50
N LEU A 16 -19.04 -4.24 -19.17
CA LEU A 16 -17.75 -3.55 -18.99
C LEU A 16 -17.60 -2.96 -17.59
N ILE A 17 -18.67 -2.36 -17.04
CA ILE A 17 -18.67 -1.81 -15.67
C ILE A 17 -18.48 -2.93 -14.63
N LEU A 18 -19.15 -4.07 -14.82
CA LEU A 18 -19.01 -5.24 -13.94
C LEU A 18 -17.59 -5.82 -14.03
N LEU A 19 -16.99 -5.84 -15.22
CA LEU A 19 -15.63 -6.33 -15.41
C LEU A 19 -14.60 -5.42 -14.72
N SER A 20 -14.73 -4.10 -14.84
CA SER A 20 -13.85 -3.16 -14.15
C SER A 20 -13.92 -3.28 -12.61
N ALA A 21 -15.10 -3.56 -12.06
CA ALA A 21 -15.27 -3.75 -10.61
C ALA A 21 -14.58 -5.01 -10.08
N ALA A 22 -14.43 -6.05 -10.92
CA ALA A 22 -13.68 -7.26 -10.57
C ALA A 22 -12.16 -7.03 -10.58
N GLU A 23 -11.66 -6.17 -11.47
CA GLU A 23 -10.22 -5.87 -11.62
C GLU A 23 -9.67 -4.94 -10.51
N GLU A 24 -10.50 -4.03 -10.00
CA GLU A 24 -10.11 -3.14 -8.90
C GLU A 24 -9.85 -3.90 -7.58
N SER A 25 -10.62 -4.96 -7.33
CA SER A 25 -10.50 -5.77 -6.11
C SER A 25 -9.18 -6.54 -6.04
N LEU A 26 -8.71 -7.07 -7.18
CA LEU A 26 -7.41 -7.77 -7.28
C LEU A 26 -6.22 -6.80 -7.18
N SER A 27 -6.36 -5.61 -7.77
CA SER A 27 -5.33 -4.57 -7.74
C SER A 27 -5.11 -3.99 -6.34
N GLN A 28 -6.18 -3.87 -5.55
CA GLN A 28 -6.12 -3.34 -4.19
C GLN A 28 -5.67 -4.41 -3.17
N SER A 29 -6.01 -5.69 -3.35
CA SER A 29 -5.55 -6.78 -2.47
C SER A 29 -4.02 -7.00 -2.55
N LEU A 30 -3.41 -6.82 -3.73
CA LEU A 30 -1.97 -6.94 -3.92
C LEU A 30 -1.16 -5.77 -3.32
N ARG A 31 -1.81 -4.69 -2.88
CA ARG A 31 -1.12 -3.57 -2.25
C ARG A 31 -0.85 -3.78 -0.77
N THR A 32 -1.43 -4.80 -0.14
CA THR A 32 -1.32 -4.94 1.33
C THR A 32 -1.17 -6.38 1.84
N GLY A 33 -1.21 -7.43 1.03
CA GLY A 33 -1.11 -8.79 1.57
C GLY A 33 -0.46 -9.82 0.66
N SER A 34 0.70 -10.33 1.10
CA SER A 34 1.24 -11.65 0.72
C SER A 34 1.69 -11.82 -0.74
N GLY A 35 2.58 -10.94 -1.21
CA GLY A 35 3.46 -11.21 -2.35
C GLY A 35 4.90 -11.32 -1.88
N ALA A 36 5.71 -12.21 -2.47
CA ALA A 36 7.16 -12.16 -2.28
C ALA A 36 7.67 -10.74 -2.62
N CYS A 37 8.59 -10.22 -1.81
CA CYS A 37 9.10 -8.87 -2.00
C CYS A 37 9.74 -8.73 -3.38
N GLN A 38 9.23 -7.79 -4.18
CA GLN A 38 9.74 -7.50 -5.54
C GLN A 38 10.92 -6.53 -5.52
N LEU A 39 11.25 -5.95 -4.36
CA LEU A 39 12.39 -5.07 -4.20
C LEU A 39 13.66 -5.88 -3.92
N SER A 40 14.80 -5.42 -4.47
CA SER A 40 16.09 -5.88 -3.97
C SER A 40 16.28 -5.41 -2.52
N GLY A 41 17.12 -6.12 -1.76
CA GLY A 41 17.44 -5.72 -0.37
C GLY A 41 17.94 -4.28 -0.27
N GLU A 42 18.76 -3.82 -1.22
CA GLU A 42 19.23 -2.43 -1.24
C GLU A 42 18.09 -1.42 -1.47
N LEU A 43 17.22 -1.68 -2.44
CA LEU A 43 16.09 -0.79 -2.73
C LEU A 43 15.07 -0.77 -1.58
N SER A 44 14.86 -1.91 -0.93
CA SER A 44 14.06 -2.02 0.29
C SER A 44 14.65 -1.14 1.39
N GLN A 45 15.93 -1.29 1.71
CA GLN A 45 16.60 -0.49 2.75
C GLN A 45 16.60 1.01 2.44
N ARG A 46 16.81 1.41 1.17
CA ARG A 46 16.73 2.83 0.77
C ARG A 46 15.36 3.45 1.04
N ARG A 47 14.28 2.67 0.91
CA ARG A 47 12.90 3.14 1.16
C ARG A 47 12.66 3.48 2.64
N CYS A 48 13.32 2.76 3.54
CA CYS A 48 13.21 2.90 5.00
C CYS A 48 14.25 3.85 5.61
N ARG A 49 15.15 4.42 4.78
CA ARG A 49 16.25 5.26 5.26
C ARG A 49 15.75 6.68 5.49
N THR A 50 15.98 7.20 6.69
CA THR A 50 15.66 8.57 7.08
C THR A 50 16.73 9.57 6.60
N PRO A 51 16.46 10.88 6.60
CA PRO A 51 17.45 11.91 6.27
C PRO A 51 18.74 11.82 7.11
N ASP A 52 18.62 11.37 8.37
CA ASP A 52 19.75 11.15 9.28
C ASP A 52 20.58 9.90 8.92
N GLY A 53 20.18 9.18 7.88
CA GLY A 53 20.88 8.00 7.38
C GLY A 53 20.60 6.72 8.17
N LEU A 54 19.68 6.75 9.13
CA LEU A 54 19.23 5.58 9.91
C LEU A 54 18.11 4.84 9.17
N VAL A 55 18.02 3.53 9.36
CA VAL A 55 16.89 2.73 8.87
C VAL A 55 15.82 2.70 9.97
N CYS A 56 14.58 3.09 9.65
CA CYS A 56 13.45 3.12 10.59
C CYS A 56 13.78 3.88 11.90
N SER A 57 14.52 4.99 11.78
CA SER A 57 15.08 5.79 12.90
C SER A 57 15.86 4.96 13.95
N GLY A 58 16.34 3.77 13.59
CA GLY A 58 17.04 2.86 14.50
C GLY A 58 16.13 2.11 15.49
N THR A 59 14.81 2.23 15.37
CA THR A 59 13.85 1.62 16.29
C THR A 59 13.12 0.41 15.73
N GLY A 60 13.31 0.08 14.45
CA GLY A 60 12.60 -1.01 13.80
C GLY A 60 13.41 -1.68 12.70
N GLU A 61 12.83 -2.74 12.14
CA GLU A 61 13.38 -3.48 11.01
C GLU A 61 12.70 -3.04 9.71
N CYS A 62 13.45 -3.05 8.61
CA CYS A 62 12.88 -2.75 7.29
C CYS A 62 12.54 -4.06 6.57
N ASP A 63 11.26 -4.28 6.30
CA ASP A 63 10.78 -5.39 5.50
C ASP A 63 10.09 -4.87 4.24
N CYS A 64 10.64 -5.22 3.08
CA CYS A 64 10.17 -4.79 1.76
C CYS A 64 9.87 -3.28 1.62
N GLY A 65 10.60 -2.43 2.36
CA GLY A 65 10.43 -0.98 2.31
C GLY A 65 9.35 -0.43 3.25
N VAL A 66 8.90 -1.26 4.21
CA VAL A 66 8.00 -0.90 5.30
C VAL A 66 8.75 -1.08 6.62
N CYS A 67 8.62 -0.12 7.53
CA CYS A 67 9.19 -0.22 8.87
C CYS A 67 8.31 -1.05 9.80
N LEU A 68 8.88 -2.11 10.37
CA LEU A 68 8.32 -2.93 11.42
C LEU A 68 8.90 -2.46 12.76
N CYS A 69 8.15 -1.63 13.49
CA CYS A 69 8.56 -1.08 14.78
C CYS A 69 7.91 -1.88 15.93
N PRO A 70 8.69 -2.41 16.88
CA PRO A 70 8.14 -3.02 18.09
C PRO A 70 7.45 -1.93 18.94
N VAL A 71 6.29 -2.27 19.51
CA VAL A 71 5.58 -1.39 20.44
C VAL A 71 6.12 -1.67 21.83
N THR A 72 6.99 -0.80 22.34
CA THR A 72 7.55 -0.91 23.69
C THR A 72 6.61 -0.31 24.75
N GLU A 73 5.83 0.71 24.40
CA GLU A 73 4.87 1.37 25.29
C GLU A 73 3.46 1.48 24.69
N PRO A 74 2.40 1.23 25.47
CA PRO A 74 1.03 1.45 25.02
C PRO A 74 0.79 2.94 24.72
N GLY A 75 0.19 3.23 23.56
CA GLY A 75 -0.11 4.59 23.12
C GLY A 75 1.00 5.26 22.29
N LYS A 76 2.13 4.58 22.03
CA LYS A 76 3.12 5.03 21.04
C LYS A 76 2.76 4.43 19.68
N TYR A 77 2.55 5.30 18.69
CA TYR A 77 2.27 4.91 17.31
C TYR A 77 3.40 5.40 16.43
N TYR A 78 3.93 4.55 15.56
CA TYR A 78 5.06 4.88 14.69
C TYR A 78 4.62 5.13 13.25
N GLY A 79 5.26 6.07 12.57
CA GLY A 79 5.03 6.36 11.15
C GLY A 79 5.60 5.28 10.23
N PRO A 80 4.96 5.00 9.07
CA PRO A 80 5.33 3.89 8.18
C PRO A 80 6.66 4.05 7.43
N ARG A 81 7.28 5.25 7.45
CA ARG A 81 8.51 5.53 6.68
C ARG A 81 9.74 5.78 7.55
N ASP A 82 9.52 6.31 8.73
CA ASP A 82 10.55 6.85 9.58
C ASP A 82 10.56 6.20 10.96
N GLY A 83 9.51 5.45 11.34
CA GLY A 83 9.43 4.94 12.70
C GLY A 83 9.45 6.09 13.72
N LEU A 84 9.02 7.29 13.33
CA LEU A 84 8.85 8.40 14.26
C LEU A 84 7.53 8.22 14.97
N VAL A 85 7.51 8.50 16.27
CA VAL A 85 6.29 8.47 17.05
C VAL A 85 5.36 9.56 16.50
N LEU A 86 4.17 9.20 16.02
CA LEU A 86 3.16 10.12 15.51
C LEU A 86 2.83 11.24 16.50
N GLN A 87 2.96 10.97 17.81
CA GLN A 87 2.83 11.98 18.87
C GLN A 87 3.86 13.13 18.76
N GLU A 88 5.06 12.87 18.21
CA GLU A 88 6.16 13.85 18.08
C GLU A 88 6.04 14.68 16.79
N LEU A 89 5.21 14.24 15.84
CA LEU A 89 4.89 14.97 14.61
C LEU A 89 3.65 15.87 14.76
N ILE A 90 2.95 15.79 15.90
CA ILE A 90 1.89 16.73 16.28
C ILE A 90 2.57 17.87 17.05
N TRP A 91 3.16 18.80 16.31
CA TRP A 91 3.53 20.12 16.81
C TRP A 91 2.75 21.17 16.03
#